data_AF-A6FJJ5-F1
#
_entry.id   AF-A6FJJ5-F1
#
_cell.length_a   1.000
_cell.length_b   1.000
_cell.length_c   1.000
_cell.angle_alpha   90.00
_cell.angle_beta   90.00
_cell.angle_gamma   90.00
#
_symmetry.space_group_name_H-M   'P 1'
#
loop_
_entity.id
_entity.type
_entity.pdbx_description
1 polymer ?
#
loop_
_entity_poly.entity_id
_entity_poly.type
_entity_poly.pdbx_seq_one_letter_code
_entity_poly.pdbx_strand_id
1 'polypeptide(L)' 'MNNSLLVCKNLEKVYQEGHLDTHVLKQVSLTVEKGELIAIVGRSGSGKSTLL' A
#
# COMPACT_ATOMS: atom_id res chain seq x y z
N MET A 1 2.19 20.64 15.05
CA MET A 1 2.94 19.42 15.44
C MET A 1 2.52 18.34 14.48
N ASN A 2 3.45 17.69 13.77
CA ASN A 2 3.09 16.66 12.79
C ASN A 2 2.69 15.40 13.56
N ASN A 3 1.44 14.93 13.38
CA ASN A 3 0.86 13.82 14.15
C ASN A 3 0.78 12.52 13.34
N SER A 4 1.43 12.49 12.17
CA SER A 4 1.48 11.33 11.30
C SER A 4 2.21 10.17 11.97
N LEU A 5 1.54 9.02 12.07
CA LEU A 5 2.07 7.79 12.65
C LEU A 5 2.70 6.89 11.58
N LEU A 6 2.09 6.79 10.41
CA LEU A 6 2.57 6.01 9.28
C LEU A 6 2.51 6.86 8.02
N VAL A 7 3.59 6.89 7.25
CA VAL A 7 3.69 7.63 5.99
C VAL A 7 4.32 6.75 4.93
N CYS A 8 3.55 6.49 3.87
CA CYS A 8 4.00 5.87 2.63
C CYS A 8 3.93 6.91 1.52
N LYS A 9 5.02 7.06 0.76
CA LYS A 9 5.07 7.94 -0.41
C LYS A 9 5.48 7.11 -1.61
N ASN A 10 4.67 7.15 -2.66
CA ASN A 10 4.99 6.55 -3.96
C ASN A 10 5.42 5.08 -3.86
N LEU A 11 4.75 4.31 -3.00
CA LEU A 11 5.07 2.91 -2.75
C LEU A 11 4.77 2.05 -3.98
N GLU A 12 5.78 1.31 -4.41
CA GLU A 12 5.69 0.34 -5.50
C GLU A 12 6.05 -1.06 -5.01
N LYS A 13 5.36 -2.05 -5.56
CA LYS A 13 5.70 -3.45 -5.35
C LYS A 13 5.45 -4.23 -6.62
N VAL A 14 6.50 -4.86 -7.10
CA VAL A 14 6.46 -5.85 -8.17
C VAL A 14 6.79 -7.21 -7.57
N TYR A 15 5.98 -8.20 -7.87
CA TYR A 15 6.35 -9.61 -7.68
C TYR A 15 6.83 -10.16 -9.03
N GLN A 16 7.96 -10.85 -8.99
CA GLN A 16 8.56 -11.48 -10.16
C GLN A 16 8.41 -12.98 -10.01
N GLU A 17 7.65 -13.59 -10.92
CA GLU A 17 7.42 -15.03 -10.97
C GLU A 17 7.88 -15.55 -12.34
N GLY A 18 9.11 -16.05 -12.38
CA GLY A 18 9.76 -16.45 -13.63
C GLY A 18 9.98 -15.26 -14.56
N HIS A 19 9.28 -15.24 -15.69
CA HIS A 19 9.33 -14.14 -16.67
C HIS A 19 8.15 -13.16 -16.53
N LEU A 20 7.27 -13.35 -15.54
CA LEU A 20 6.11 -12.50 -15.32
C LEU A 20 6.37 -11.49 -14.21
N ASP A 21 6.24 -10.21 -14.55
CA ASP A 21 6.26 -9.11 -13.61
C ASP A 21 4.83 -8.66 -13.28
N THR A 22 4.44 -8.81 -12.01
CA THR A 22 3.14 -8.37 -11.51
C THR A 22 3.31 -7.12 -10.65
N HIS A 23 2.94 -5.97 -11.21
CA HIS A 23 2.90 -4.69 -10.48
C HIS A 23 1.67 -4.63 -9.57
N VAL A 24 1.85 -5.03 -8.31
CA VAL A 24 0.77 -5.13 -7.32
C VAL A 24 0.48 -3.79 -6.65
N LEU A 25 1.51 -3.01 -6.30
CA LEU A 25 1.35 -1.63 -5.84
C LEU A 25 1.97 -0.68 -6.87
N LYS A 26 1.23 0.37 -7.23
CA LYS A 26 1.59 1.33 -8.27
C LYS A 26 1.52 2.74 -7.70
N GLN A 27 2.66 3.27 -7.25
CA GLN A 27 2.80 4.63 -6.73
C GLN A 27 1.80 4.98 -5.61
N VAL A 28 1.58 4.05 -4.68
CA VAL A 28 0.60 4.23 -3.59
C VAL A 28 1.16 5.19 -2.55
N SER A 29 0.43 6.26 -2.25
CA SER A 29 0.76 7.19 -1.15
C SER A 29 -0.36 7.17 -0.11
N LEU A 30 0.03 6.98 1.15
CA LEU A 30 -0.87 6.88 2.31
C LEU A 30 -0.23 7.60 3.49
N THR A 31 -1.02 8.34 4.25
CA THR A 31 -0.62 8.87 5.55
C THR A 31 -1.69 8.48 6.55
N VAL A 32 -1.28 7.97 7.70
CA VAL A 32 -2.16 7.60 8.81
C VAL A 32 -1.73 8.40 10.03
N GLU A 33 -2.65 9.16 10.58
CA GLU A 33 -2.44 9.97 11.78
C GLU A 33 -2.58 9.12 13.04
N LYS A 34 -1.92 9.54 14.13
CA LYS A 34 -2.04 8.83 15.41
C LYS A 34 -3.49 8.85 15.90
N GLY A 35 -4.05 7.66 16.13
CA GLY A 35 -5.43 7.46 16.58
C GLY A 35 -6.45 7.36 15.45
N GLU A 36 -6.02 7.47 14.19
CA GLU A 36 -6.87 7.30 13.02
C GLU A 36 -7.21 5.81 12.80
N LEU A 37 -8.49 5.51 12.59
CA LEU A 37 -8.96 4.19 12.18
C LEU A 37 -9.17 4.19 10.67
N ILE A 38 -8.42 3.37 9.95
CA ILE A 38 -8.53 3.22 8.50
C ILE A 38 -8.95 1.80 8.11
N ALA A 39 -9.65 1.68 6.98
CA ALA A 39 -9.99 0.40 6.38
C ALA A 39 -9.46 0.35 4.94
N ILE A 40 -8.77 -0.75 4.60
CA ILE A 40 -8.30 -1.01 3.24
C ILE A 40 -9.29 -1.97 2.57
N VAL A 41 -10.00 -1.47 1.55
CA VAL A 41 -11.03 -2.22 0.82
C VAL A 41 -10.73 -2.35 -0.66
N GLY A 42 -11.27 -3.36 -1.32
CA GLY A 42 -11.01 -3.63 -2.74
C GLY A 42 -11.17 -5.11 -3.12
N ARG A 43 -11.34 -5.38 -4.42
CA ARG A 43 -11.53 -6.73 -4.98
C ARG A 43 -10.35 -7.67 -4.64
N SER A 44 -10.57 -8.98 -4.74
CA SER A 44 -9.46 -9.96 -4.65
C SER A 44 -8.37 -9.62 -5.67
N GLY A 45 -7.10 -9.77 -5.28
CA GLY A 45 -5.93 -9.45 -6.11
C GLY A 45 -5.57 -7.96 -6.23
N SER A 46 -6.30 -7.04 -5.59
CA SER A 46 -6.03 -5.59 -5.71
C SER A 46 -4.83 -5.07 -4.90
N GLY A 47 -4.02 -5.95 -4.31
CA GLY A 47 -2.83 -5.56 -3.53
C GLY A 47 -3.05 -5.19 -2.05
N LYS A 48 -4.25 -5.38 -1.49
CA LYS A 48 -4.56 -5.03 -0.09
C LYS A 48 -3.63 -5.72 0.92
N SER A 49 -3.50 -7.04 0.81
CA SER A 49 -2.62 -7.84 1.69
C SER A 49 -1.13 -7.60 1.42
N THR A 50 -0.80 -6.95 0.31
CA THR A 50 0.57 -6.50 0.01
C THR A 50 0.84 -5.12 0.60
N LEU A 51 -0.21 -4.30 0.79
CA LEU A 51 -0.13 -2.99 1.40
C LEU A 51 -0.09 -3.05 2.95
N LEU A 52 -0.64 -4.12 3.54
CA LEU A 52 -0.59 -4.45 4.96
C LEU A 52 0.64 -5.30 5.30
#